data_AF-A0A8B9ERL5-F1
#
_entry.id   AF-A0A8B9ERL5-F1
#
_cell.length_a   1.000
_cell.length_b   1.000
_cell.length_c   1.000
_cell.angle_alpha   90.00
_cell.angle_beta   90.00
_cell.angle_gamma   90.00
#
_symmetry.space_group_name_H-M   'P 1'
#
loop_
_entity.id
_entity.type
_entity.pdbx_description
1 polymer ?
#
loop_
_entity_poly.entity_id
_entity_poly.type
_entity_poly.pdbx_seq_one_letter_code
_entity_poly.pdbx_strand_id
1 'polypeptide(L)'
;MLLEAIMLLTATKAGRHAVREKGTYLVLRELHRWEREPDVLAACEKLIQVLIGDEPGPGMENLLEVSIPEDVEQQLQCLDREEEERWQREREERREAQEQHEEPSR
;
A
#
# COMPACT_ATOMS: atom_id res chain seq x y z
N MET A 1 7.32 1.57 9.61
CA MET A 1 6.70 1.65 10.95
C MET A 1 5.57 2.69 11.09
N LEU A 2 5.70 3.94 10.60
CA LEU A 2 4.65 4.96 10.79
C LEU A 2 3.43 4.77 9.87
N LEU A 3 3.64 4.37 8.62
CA LEU A 3 2.55 4.11 7.66
C LEU A 3 1.66 2.97 8.14
N GLU A 4 2.28 1.93 8.70
CA GLU A 4 1.65 0.74 9.25
C GLU A 4 0.87 1.08 10.52
N ALA A 5 1.35 2.02 11.33
CA ALA A 5 0.58 2.54 12.47
C ALA A 5 -0.67 3.29 12.00
N ILE A 6 -0.57 4.11 10.95
CA ILE A 6 -1.74 4.78 10.36
C ILE A 6 -2.68 3.75 9.73
N MET A 7 -2.16 2.71 9.09
CA MET A 7 -2.94 1.59 8.56
C MET A 7 -3.75 0.88 9.66
N LEU A 8 -3.14 0.63 10.82
CA LEU A 8 -3.86 0.04 11.96
C LEU A 8 -4.95 0.99 12.48
N LEU A 9 -4.70 2.30 12.49
CA LEU A 9 -5.74 3.28 12.84
C LEU A 9 -6.91 3.24 11.86
N THR A 10 -6.67 2.96 10.57
CA THR A 10 -7.71 2.85 9.55
C THR A 10 -8.42 1.49 9.51
N ALA A 11 -8.15 0.59 10.45
CA ALA A 11 -8.85 -0.70 10.55
C ALA A 11 -10.36 -0.52 10.81
N THR A 12 -10.74 0.49 11.61
CA THR A 12 -12.13 0.78 11.95
C THR A 12 -12.70 1.93 11.13
N LYS A 13 -14.02 1.93 10.90
CA LYS A 13 -14.74 3.04 10.27
C LYS A 13 -14.45 4.40 10.90
N ALA A 14 -14.51 4.48 12.23
CA ALA A 14 -14.25 5.72 12.95
C ALA A 14 -12.80 6.21 12.74
N GLY A 15 -11.84 5.28 12.75
CA GLY A 15 -10.45 5.58 12.46
C GLY A 15 -10.21 6.04 11.02
N ARG A 16 -10.81 5.38 10.02
CA ARG A 16 -10.78 5.84 8.62
C ARG A 16 -11.32 7.26 8.48
N HIS A 17 -12.47 7.54 9.08
CA HIS A 17 -13.06 8.87 9.04
C HIS A 17 -12.14 9.92 9.64
N ALA A 18 -11.62 9.67 10.85
CA ALA A 18 -10.72 10.58 11.53
C ALA A 18 -9.44 10.86 10.71
N VAL A 19 -8.85 9.84 10.09
CA VAL A 19 -7.66 10.00 9.24
C VAL A 19 -8.00 10.77 7.95
N ARG A 20 -9.12 10.46 7.27
CA ARG A 20 -9.58 11.19 6.07
C ARG A 20 -9.82 12.68 6.35
N GLU A 21 -10.47 13.01 7.46
CA GLU A 21 -10.76 14.39 7.86
C GLU A 21 -9.50 15.25 8.09
N LYS A 22 -8.35 14.63 8.40
CA LYS A 22 -7.08 15.34 8.55
C LYS A 22 -6.37 15.61 7.22
N GLY A 23 -6.98 15.25 6.09
CA GLY A 23 -6.38 15.46 4.78
C GLY A 23 -5.19 14.53 4.51
N THR A 24 -5.08 13.41 5.23
CA THR A 24 -3.94 12.49 5.15
C THR A 24 -3.67 11.98 3.73
N TYR A 25 -4.72 11.79 2.91
CA TYR A 25 -4.57 11.41 1.51
C TYR A 25 -3.67 12.38 0.72
N LEU A 26 -3.79 13.70 0.95
CA LEU A 26 -2.99 14.70 0.24
C LEU A 26 -1.50 14.54 0.56
N VAL A 27 -1.18 14.29 1.82
CA VAL A 27 0.20 14.06 2.28
C VAL A 27 0.74 12.76 1.70
N LEU A 28 -0.03 11.67 1.77
CA LEU A 28 0.39 10.37 1.27
C LEU A 28 0.58 10.37 -0.25
N ARG A 29 -0.26 11.08 -1.00
CA ARG A 29 -0.11 11.21 -2.45
C ARG A 29 1.20 11.89 -2.84
N GLU A 30 1.61 12.93 -2.10
CA GLU A 30 2.90 13.57 -2.36
C GLU A 30 4.07 12.70 -1.90
N LEU A 31 3.94 12.00 -0.76
CA LEU A 31 4.94 11.02 -0.31
C LEU A 31 5.15 9.92 -1.37
N HIS A 32 4.06 9.33 -1.88
CA HIS A 32 4.08 8.31 -2.92
C HIS A 32 4.86 8.75 -4.16
N ARG A 33 4.71 10.02 -4.59
CA ARG A 33 5.43 10.55 -5.75
C ARG A 33 6.95 10.65 -5.56
N TRP A 34 7.42 10.83 -4.33
CA TRP A 34 8.84 11.10 -4.04
C TRP A 34 9.56 9.92 -3.43
N GLU A 35 8.83 8.98 -2.84
CA GLU A 35 9.38 7.80 -2.19
C GLU A 35 10.11 6.91 -3.20
N ARG A 36 11.27 6.40 -2.78
CA ARG A 36 12.15 5.56 -3.59
C ARG A 36 12.37 4.20 -2.97
N GLU A 37 12.21 4.09 -1.65
CA GLU A 37 12.28 2.81 -0.97
C GLU A 37 11.05 1.99 -1.33
N PRO A 38 11.23 0.84 -1.99
CA PRO A 38 10.12 0.03 -2.44
C PRO A 38 9.20 -0.29 -1.27
N ASP A 39 9.66 -0.94 -0.20
CA ASP A 39 8.77 -1.40 0.87
C ASP A 39 7.90 -0.27 1.50
N VAL A 40 8.40 0.97 1.54
CA VAL A 40 7.64 2.15 1.99
C VAL A 40 6.58 2.57 0.97
N LEU A 41 6.92 2.55 -0.32
CA LEU A 41 6.00 2.85 -1.41
C LEU A 41 4.81 1.88 -1.42
N ALA A 42 5.05 0.57 -1.24
CA ALA A 42 3.99 -0.43 -1.15
C ALA A 42 3.07 -0.19 0.06
N ALA A 43 3.63 0.12 1.24
CA ALA A 43 2.83 0.46 2.41
C ALA A 43 2.02 1.75 2.20
N CYS A 44 2.58 2.73 1.48
CA CYS A 44 1.91 3.98 1.14
C CYS A 44 0.73 3.76 0.19
N GLU A 45 0.92 2.94 -0.86
CA GLU A 45 -0.12 2.57 -1.83
C GLU A 45 -1.30 1.87 -1.15
N LYS A 46 -1.02 0.85 -0.33
CA LYS A 46 -2.06 0.14 0.43
C LYS A 46 -2.84 1.10 1.32
N LEU A 47 -2.16 2.02 1.99
CA LEU A 47 -2.85 3.00 2.86
C LEU A 47 -3.71 3.98 2.04
N ILE A 48 -3.21 4.44 0.89
CA ILE A 48 -3.98 5.27 -0.04
C ILE A 48 -5.24 4.52 -0.50
N GLN A 49 -5.13 3.25 -0.90
CA GLN A 49 -6.27 2.42 -1.31
C GLN A 49 -7.34 2.36 -0.21
N VAL A 50 -6.96 2.14 1.04
CA VAL A 50 -7.91 2.16 2.18
C VAL A 50 -8.57 3.53 2.35
N LEU A 51 -7.84 4.63 2.16
CA LEU A 51 -8.40 5.98 2.33
C LEU A 51 -9.35 6.38 1.21
N ILE A 52 -9.12 5.95 -0.03
CA ILE A 52 -9.98 6.29 -1.17
C ILE A 52 -11.12 5.28 -1.40
N GLY A 53 -10.99 4.08 -0.84
CA GLY A 53 -11.98 3.03 -0.97
C GLY A 53 -13.31 3.36 -0.27
N ASP A 54 -14.39 2.79 -0.82
CA ASP A 54 -15.73 2.93 -0.26
C ASP A 54 -15.82 2.32 1.14
N GLU A 55 -16.70 2.88 1.95
CA GLU A 55 -16.93 2.41 3.31
C GLU A 55 -17.73 1.09 3.29
N PRO A 56 -17.27 0.02 3.98
CA PRO A 56 -17.99 -1.23 4.04
C PRO A 56 -19.41 -1.10 4.62
N GLY A 57 -20.24 -2.08 4.31
CA GLY A 57 -21.61 -2.17 4.83
C GLY A 57 -21.68 -2.42 6.35
N PRO A 58 -22.89 -2.35 6.93
CA PRO A 58 -23.11 -2.64 8.35
C PRO A 58 -22.61 -4.04 8.73
N GLY A 59 -21.90 -4.14 9.86
CA GLY A 59 -21.29 -5.39 10.32
C GLY A 59 -19.93 -5.71 9.71
N MET A 60 -19.38 -4.82 8.86
CA MET A 60 -18.03 -4.92 8.28
C MET A 60 -17.17 -3.69 8.62
N GLU A 61 -17.48 -2.99 9.72
CA GLU A 61 -16.83 -1.72 10.03
C GLU A 61 -15.35 -1.88 10.45
N ASN A 62 -14.99 -3.02 11.04
CA ASN A 62 -13.62 -3.34 11.44
C ASN A 62 -13.00 -4.37 10.47
N LEU A 63 -12.11 -3.91 9.61
CA LEU A 63 -11.46 -4.71 8.56
C LEU A 63 -10.63 -5.88 9.11
N LEU A 64 -10.23 -5.83 10.39
CA LEU A 64 -9.49 -6.92 11.04
C LEU A 64 -10.38 -8.06 11.56
N GLU A 65 -11.70 -7.85 11.62
CA GLU A 65 -12.66 -8.81 12.17
C GLU A 65 -13.63 -9.37 11.10
N VAL A 66 -13.55 -8.89 9.86
CA VAL A 66 -14.43 -9.33 8.77
C VAL A 66 -14.07 -10.73 8.31
N SER A 67 -15.09 -11.59 8.17
CA SER A 67 -14.94 -12.90 7.53
C SER A 67 -14.90 -12.74 6.02
N ILE A 68 -13.80 -13.15 5.39
CA ILE A 68 -13.62 -13.07 3.94
C ILE A 68 -14.07 -14.41 3.32
N PRO A 69 -14.99 -14.41 2.34
CA PRO A 69 -15.33 -15.61 1.58
C PRO A 69 -14.11 -16.22 0.86
N GLU A 70 -14.06 -17.54 0.71
CA GLU A 70 -12.89 -18.26 0.17
C GLU A 70 -12.54 -17.85 -1.28
N ASP A 71 -13.54 -17.57 -2.10
CA ASP A 71 -13.37 -17.11 -3.48
C ASP A 71 -12.73 -15.71 -3.53
N VAL A 72 -13.14 -14.81 -2.65
CA VAL A 72 -12.58 -13.46 -2.53
C VAL A 72 -11.15 -13.53 -1.96
N GLU A 73 -10.91 -14.38 -0.97
CA GLU A 73 -9.58 -14.59 -0.41
C GLU A 73 -8.59 -15.08 -1.47
N GLN A 74 -8.98 -16.05 -2.30
CA GLN A 74 -8.16 -16.53 -3.41
C GLN A 74 -7.86 -15.44 -4.44
N GLN A 75 -8.85 -14.60 -4.77
CA GLN A 75 -8.64 -13.46 -5.68
C GLN A 75 -7.64 -12.45 -5.12
N LEU A 76 -7.77 -12.10 -3.83
CA LEU A 76 -6.84 -11.19 -3.15
C LEU A 76 -5.42 -11.76 -3.15
N GLN A 77 -5.24 -13.03 -2.83
CA GLN A 77 -3.94 -13.70 -2.85
C GLN A 77 -3.30 -13.71 -4.26
N CYS A 78 -4.09 -13.88 -5.32
CA CYS A 78 -3.59 -13.79 -6.68
C CYS A 78 -3.10 -12.37 -7.00
N LEU A 79 -3.89 -11.34 -6.64
CA LEU A 79 -3.52 -9.94 -6.85
C LEU A 79 -2.24 -9.57 -6.08
N ASP A 80 -2.14 -9.98 -4.81
CA ASP A 80 -0.95 -9.73 -3.99
C ASP A 80 0.31 -10.33 -4.63
N ARG A 81 0.23 -11.56 -5.15
CA ARG A 81 1.35 -12.20 -5.85
C ARG A 81 1.74 -11.45 -7.13
N GLU A 82 0.75 -11.04 -7.93
CA GLU A 82 1.01 -10.28 -9.15
C GLU A 82 1.67 -8.93 -8.85
N GLU A 83 1.24 -8.25 -7.79
CA GLU A 83 1.86 -7.01 -7.29
C GLU A 83 3.30 -7.26 -6.83
N GLU A 84 3.54 -8.29 -6.02
CA GLU A 84 4.88 -8.66 -5.55
C GLU A 84 5.83 -8.96 -6.72
N GLU A 85 5.39 -9.72 -7.72
CA GLU A 85 6.20 -10.01 -8.91
C GLU A 85 6.52 -8.76 -9.74
N ARG A 86 5.57 -7.84 -9.89
CA ARG A 86 5.82 -6.55 -10.54
C ARG A 86 6.89 -5.77 -9.79
N TRP A 87 6.79 -5.73 -8.47
CA TRP A 87 7.75 -5.04 -7.63
C TRP A 87 9.14 -5.63 -7.69
N GLN A 88 9.27 -6.96 -7.66
CA GLN A 88 10.57 -7.60 -7.77
C GLN A 88 11.23 -7.28 -9.10
N ARG A 89 10.48 -7.31 -10.20
CA ARG A 89 10.98 -6.90 -11.52
C ARG A 89 11.46 -5.45 -11.51
N GLU A 90 10.67 -4.51 -10.97
CA GLU A 90 11.09 -3.10 -10.89
C GLU A 90 12.32 -2.89 -10.00
N ARG A 91 12.46 -3.67 -8.92
CA ARG A 91 13.64 -3.64 -8.04
C ARG A 91 14.89 -4.17 -8.76
N GLU A 92 14.76 -5.28 -9.48
CA GLU A 92 15.84 -5.86 -10.28
C GLU A 92 16.29 -4.88 -11.38
N GLU A 93 15.35 -4.33 -12.15
CA GLU A 93 15.64 -3.33 -13.19
C GLU A 93 16.36 -2.09 -12.63
N ARG A 94 15.92 -1.59 -11.47
CA ARG A 94 16.59 -0.45 -10.81
C ARG A 94 18.00 -0.79 -10.35
N ARG A 95 18.21 -2.01 -9.84
CA ARG A 95 19.52 -2.47 -9.40
C ARG A 95 20.47 -2.60 -10.59
N GLU A 96 20.02 -3.23 -11.68
CA GLU A 96 20.81 -3.35 -12.91
C GLU A 96 21.15 -1.97 -13.50
N ALA A 97 20.21 -1.02 -13.49
CA ALA A 97 20.45 0.34 -13.95
C ALA A 97 21.50 1.09 -13.10
N GLN A 98 21.54 0.84 -11.79
CA GLN A 98 22.57 1.40 -10.90
C GLN A 98 23.95 0.78 -11.17
N GLU A 99 24.02 -0.55 -11.33
CA GLU A 99 25.27 -1.27 -11.64
C GLU A 99 25.87 -0.81 -12.99
N GLN A 100 25.05 -0.62 -14.02
CA GLN A 100 25.49 -0.11 -15.33
C GLN A 100 25.95 1.36 -15.30
N HIS A 101 25.47 2.16 -14.34
CA HIS A 101 25.85 3.58 -14.20
C HIS A 101 27.16 3.77 -13.43
N GLU A 102 27.60 2.77 -12.66
CA GLU A 102 28.89 2.78 -11.96
C GLU A 102 30.06 2.26 -12.82
N GLU A 103 29.79 1.53 -13.90
CA GLU A 103 30.81 0.99 -14.83
C GLU A 103 31.39 1.94 -15.92
N PRO A 104 30.91 3.17 -16.23
CA PRO A 104 31.42 3.92 -17.39
C PRO A 104 32.70 4.74 -17.14
N SER A 105 33.53 4.39 -16.14
CA SER A 105 34.81 5.06 -15.89
C SER A 105 35.99 4.09 -15.83
N ARG A 106 36.28 3.42 -16.95
CA ARG A 106 37.61 2.87 -17.28
C ARG A 106 37.96 3.07 -18.74
#